data_AF-A0AAW7XBD4-F1
#
_entry.id   AF-A0AAW7XBD4-F1
#
_cell.length_a   1.000
_cell.length_b   1.000
_cell.length_c   1.000
_cell.angle_alpha   90.00
_cell.angle_beta   90.00
_cell.angle_gamma   90.00
#
_symmetry.space_group_name_H-M   'P 1'
#
loop_
_entity.id
_entity.type
_entity.pdbx_description
1 polymer ?
#
loop_
_entity_poly.entity_id
_entity_poly.type
_entity_poly.pdbx_seq_one_letter_code
_entity_poly.pdbx_strand_id
1 'polypeptide(L)'
;ELTDLSEGLKLYYRFVNKEDKQTSAIGETITLQENASSLKLAVCSCSNFQAGLFNVYNAMANSEADIIVHLGDYFYEYQAGGYGSSDENAFLNRFHQPEHEIVSLEDYRT
;
A
#
# COMPACT_ATOMS: atom_id res chain seq x y z
N GLU A 1 -17.47 -2.76 -8.21
CA GLU A 1 -17.27 -1.31 -8.40
C GLU A 1 -18.51 -0.58 -7.91
N LEU A 2 -18.35 0.57 -7.26
CA LEU A 2 -19.46 1.40 -6.79
C LEU A 2 -19.50 2.65 -7.68
N THR A 3 -20.63 2.87 -8.37
CA THR A 3 -20.82 3.94 -9.35
C THR A 3 -21.86 4.94 -8.87
N ASP A 4 -22.08 6.01 -9.64
CA ASP A 4 -23.17 6.99 -9.43
C ASP A 4 -23.11 7.73 -8.09
N LEU A 5 -21.88 8.01 -7.63
CA LEU A 5 -21.61 8.77 -6.42
C LEU A 5 -21.55 10.27 -6.71
N SER A 6 -22.03 11.07 -5.76
CA SER A 6 -21.83 12.52 -5.82
C SER A 6 -20.35 12.89 -5.79
N GLU A 7 -19.97 13.96 -6.48
CA GLU A 7 -18.61 14.50 -6.51
C GLU A 7 -18.16 15.10 -5.17
N GLY A 8 -16.85 15.06 -4.89
CA GLY A 8 -16.27 15.66 -3.68
C GLY A 8 -16.78 15.06 -2.36
N LEU A 9 -17.36 13.86 -2.42
CA LEU A 9 -18.02 13.21 -1.32
C LEU A 9 -17.03 12.36 -0.54
N LYS A 10 -16.83 12.71 0.73
CA LYS A 10 -16.09 11.88 1.68
C LYS A 10 -16.92 10.66 2.08
N LEU A 11 -16.36 9.47 1.89
CA LEU A 11 -16.99 8.19 2.14
C LEU A 11 -16.19 7.38 3.15
N TYR A 12 -16.90 6.68 4.03
CA TYR A 12 -16.35 5.67 4.90
C TYR A 12 -16.96 4.32 4.52
N TYR A 13 -16.12 3.29 4.43
CA TYR A 13 -16.55 1.95 4.02
C TYR A 13 -15.85 0.87 4.83
N ARG A 14 -16.44 -0.32 4.87
CA ARG A 14 -15.81 -1.53 5.40
C ARG A 14 -16.43 -2.75 4.73
N PHE A 15 -15.70 -3.86 4.73
CA PHE A 15 -16.17 -5.13 4.20
C PHE A 15 -16.54 -6.07 5.34
N VAL A 16 -17.56 -6.90 5.10
CA VAL A 16 -17.96 -7.97 6.01
C VAL A 16 -18.01 -9.26 5.23
N ASN A 17 -17.24 -10.26 5.66
CA ASN A 17 -17.31 -11.60 5.11
C ASN A 17 -18.64 -12.24 5.56
N LYS A 18 -19.42 -12.75 4.60
CA LYS A 18 -20.75 -13.31 4.87
C LYS A 18 -20.69 -14.66 5.59
N GLU A 19 -19.61 -15.41 5.44
CA GLU A 19 -19.46 -16.77 5.98
C GLU A 19 -19.06 -16.74 7.46
N ASP A 20 -17.92 -16.12 7.76
CA ASP A 20 -17.32 -16.09 9.10
C ASP A 20 -17.62 -14.81 9.89
N LYS A 21 -18.34 -13.84 9.28
CA LYS A 21 -18.69 -12.54 9.87
C LYS A 21 -17.50 -11.65 10.22
N GLN A 22 -16.30 -11.95 9.72
CA GLN A 22 -15.16 -11.06 9.90
C GLN A 22 -15.41 -9.71 9.25
N THR A 23 -14.98 -8.64 9.94
CA THR A 23 -15.20 -7.25 9.52
C THR A 23 -13.84 -6.58 9.32
N SER A 24 -13.64 -5.91 8.18
CA SER A 24 -12.41 -5.16 7.92
C SER A 24 -12.29 -3.91 8.79
N ALA A 25 -11.10 -3.32 8.84
CA ALA A 25 -10.94 -1.93 9.24
C ALA A 25 -11.85 -1.01 8.40
N ILE A 26 -12.20 0.15 8.95
CA ILE A 26 -12.91 1.18 8.20
C ILE A 26 -11.91 1.87 7.28
N GLY A 27 -12.19 1.83 5.98
CA GLY A 27 -11.51 2.62 4.96
C GLY A 27 -12.19 3.96 4.78
N GLU A 28 -11.41 4.92 4.30
CA GLU A 28 -11.85 6.26 3.93
C GLU A 28 -11.47 6.51 2.46
N THR A 29 -12.32 7.25 1.74
CA THR A 29 -12.03 7.73 0.40
C THR A 29 -12.80 9.01 0.11
N ILE A 30 -12.45 9.72 -0.96
CA ILE A 30 -13.17 10.89 -1.46
C ILE A 30 -13.40 10.71 -2.97
N THR A 31 -14.62 10.99 -3.44
CA THR A 31 -14.89 11.02 -4.88
C THR A 31 -14.30 12.28 -5.49
N LEU A 32 -13.79 12.17 -6.71
CA LEU A 32 -13.19 13.31 -7.41
C LEU A 32 -14.28 14.32 -7.81
N GLN A 33 -13.90 15.59 -7.85
CA GLN A 33 -14.69 16.62 -8.52
C GLN A 33 -14.41 16.56 -10.02
N GLU A 34 -15.43 16.70 -10.85
CA GLU A 34 -15.29 16.74 -12.30
C GLU A 34 -14.43 17.95 -12.72
N ASN A 35 -14.62 19.08 -12.03
CA ASN A 35 -13.92 20.34 -12.31
C ASN A 35 -13.20 20.86 -11.06
N ALA A 36 -12.16 20.15 -10.62
CA ALA A 36 -11.32 20.58 -9.51
C ALA A 36 -10.41 21.77 -9.90
N SER A 37 -10.39 22.83 -9.08
CA SER A 37 -9.47 23.97 -9.26
C SER A 37 -8.08 23.73 -8.67
N SER A 38 -7.93 22.73 -7.80
CA SER A 38 -6.66 22.33 -7.19
C SER A 38 -6.71 20.87 -6.74
N LEU A 39 -5.56 20.20 -6.72
CA LEU A 39 -5.40 18.82 -6.27
C LEU A 39 -4.04 18.65 -5.60
N LYS A 40 -4.00 18.00 -4.43
CA LYS A 40 -2.76 17.66 -3.73
C LYS A 40 -2.46 16.18 -3.91
N LEU A 41 -1.30 15.89 -4.48
CA LEU A 41 -0.83 14.53 -4.71
C LEU A 41 0.32 14.20 -3.76
N ALA A 42 0.24 13.06 -3.09
CA ALA A 42 1.40 12.41 -2.51
C ALA A 42 1.92 11.37 -3.51
N VAL A 43 3.19 11.46 -3.90
CA VAL A 43 3.78 10.58 -4.91
C VAL A 43 4.89 9.74 -4.28
N CYS A 44 4.88 8.43 -4.51
CA CYS A 44 5.86 7.50 -3.95
C CYS A 44 6.19 6.35 -4.92
N SER A 45 7.26 5.63 -4.65
CA SER A 45 7.70 4.44 -5.39
C SER A 45 8.66 3.60 -4.52
N CYS A 46 9.10 2.45 -5.03
CA CYS A 46 10.21 1.67 -4.48
C CYS A 46 10.01 1.26 -3.01
N SER A 47 8.94 0.52 -2.76
CA SER A 47 8.51 0.13 -1.42
C SER A 47 9.17 -1.18 -0.95
N ASN A 48 10.50 -1.21 -0.98
CA ASN A 48 11.26 -2.40 -0.59
C ASN A 48 11.12 -2.69 0.92
N PHE A 49 10.39 -3.76 1.23
CA PHE A 49 10.09 -4.20 2.59
C PHE A 49 11.36 -4.49 3.41
N GLN A 50 12.37 -5.11 2.77
CA GLN A 50 13.62 -5.50 3.42
C GLN A 50 14.51 -4.28 3.70
N ALA A 51 14.42 -3.23 2.86
CA ALA A 51 15.29 -2.06 2.93
C ALA A 51 15.03 -1.13 4.12
N GLY A 52 13.81 -1.09 4.64
CA GLY A 52 13.49 -0.20 5.75
C GLY A 52 12.03 -0.22 6.19
N LEU A 53 11.74 0.69 7.13
CA LEU A 53 10.40 0.91 7.64
C LEU A 53 9.60 1.83 6.71
N PHE A 54 8.30 1.60 6.64
CA PHE A 54 7.36 2.37 5.82
C PHE A 54 6.96 3.70 6.47
N ASN A 55 7.93 4.46 6.98
CA ASN A 55 7.71 5.74 7.65
C ASN A 55 7.05 6.76 6.70
N VAL A 56 7.40 6.73 5.41
CA VAL A 56 6.82 7.61 4.39
C VAL A 56 5.33 7.32 4.19
N TYR A 57 4.89 6.06 4.30
CA TYR A 57 3.46 5.73 4.27
C TYR A 57 2.70 6.35 5.44
N ASN A 58 3.27 6.31 6.64
CA ASN A 58 2.68 7.01 7.78
C ASN A 58 2.64 8.54 7.55
N ALA A 59 3.69 9.12 6.99
CA ALA A 59 3.70 10.55 6.66
C ALA A 59 2.63 10.93 5.63
N MET A 60 2.46 10.13 4.57
CA MET A 60 1.40 10.33 3.57
C MET A 60 0.00 10.20 4.19
N ALA A 61 -0.21 9.20 5.06
CA ALA A 61 -1.48 9.00 5.75
C ALA A 61 -1.87 10.16 6.70
N ASN A 62 -0.88 10.92 7.18
CA ASN A 62 -1.08 12.11 8.01
C ASN A 62 -0.93 13.43 7.23
N SER A 63 -0.87 13.36 5.89
CA SER A 63 -0.74 14.53 5.03
C SER A 63 -2.11 15.05 4.56
N GLU A 64 -2.11 16.24 3.97
CA GLU A 64 -3.29 16.84 3.33
C GLU A 64 -3.45 16.39 1.86
N ALA A 65 -2.88 15.25 1.47
CA ALA A 65 -2.97 14.75 0.10
C ALA A 65 -4.37 14.19 -0.19
N ASP A 66 -4.93 14.56 -1.33
CA ASP A 66 -6.23 14.06 -1.80
C ASP A 66 -6.10 12.66 -2.42
N ILE A 67 -4.97 12.43 -3.10
CA ILE A 67 -4.68 11.17 -3.81
C ILE A 67 -3.22 10.78 -3.57
N ILE A 68 -2.99 9.48 -3.35
CA ILE A 68 -1.66 8.88 -3.37
C ILE A 68 -1.43 8.24 -4.74
N VAL A 69 -0.33 8.59 -5.40
CA VAL A 69 0.12 8.00 -6.65
C VAL A 69 1.37 7.19 -6.39
N HIS A 70 1.31 5.88 -6.63
CA HIS A 70 2.46 5.00 -6.56
C HIS A 70 3.00 4.73 -7.97
N LEU A 71 4.28 5.02 -8.24
CA LEU A 71 4.84 5.01 -9.60
C LEU A 71 5.40 3.66 -10.07
N GLY A 72 5.45 2.66 -9.20
CA GLY A 72 5.99 1.34 -9.52
C GLY A 72 6.82 0.81 -8.38
N ASP A 73 7.22 -0.46 -8.49
CA ASP A 73 7.96 -1.18 -7.45
C ASP A 73 7.23 -1.15 -6.10
N TYR A 74 5.94 -1.50 -6.14
CA TYR A 74 5.10 -1.56 -4.94
C TYR A 74 5.55 -2.64 -3.97
N PHE A 75 6.14 -3.71 -4.50
CA PHE A 75 6.81 -4.75 -3.75
C PHE A 75 8.03 -5.21 -4.56
N TYR A 76 8.86 -6.06 -3.95
CA TYR A 76 10.04 -6.66 -4.57
C TYR A 76 10.05 -8.16 -4.33
N GLU A 77 10.35 -8.92 -5.37
CA GLU A 77 10.35 -10.38 -5.43
C GLU A 77 11.71 -11.02 -5.10
N TYR A 78 12.78 -10.22 -5.02
CA TYR A 78 14.13 -10.73 -4.80
C TYR A 78 14.26 -11.52 -3.50
N GLN A 79 15.14 -12.52 -3.51
CA GLN A 79 15.46 -13.36 -2.34
C GLN A 79 15.69 -12.56 -1.04
N ALA A 80 15.33 -13.16 0.09
CA ALA A 80 15.61 -12.64 1.42
C ALA A 80 17.12 -12.44 1.62
N GLY A 81 17.51 -11.32 2.24
CA GLY A 81 18.93 -10.97 2.40
C GLY A 81 19.60 -10.47 1.12
N GLY A 82 18.85 -10.38 0.01
CA GLY A 82 19.29 -9.83 -1.25
C GLY A 82 19.10 -8.31 -1.35
N TYR A 83 18.54 -7.86 -2.48
CA TYR A 83 18.42 -6.45 -2.80
C TYR A 83 17.68 -5.65 -1.71
N GLY A 84 18.34 -4.61 -1.20
CA GLY A 84 17.83 -3.75 -0.14
C GLY A 84 18.21 -4.21 1.27
N SER A 85 18.65 -5.46 1.47
CA SER A 85 19.20 -5.90 2.77
C SER A 85 20.69 -5.53 2.89
N SER A 86 21.11 -5.12 4.08
CA SER A 86 22.51 -4.81 4.40
C SER A 86 22.79 -5.03 5.89
N ASP A 87 24.07 -5.07 6.27
CA ASP A 87 24.47 -5.14 7.69
C ASP A 87 23.92 -3.95 8.50
N GLU A 88 23.72 -2.80 7.86
CA GLU A 88 23.19 -1.59 8.49
C GLU A 88 21.71 -1.71 8.88
N ASN A 89 20.92 -2.52 8.15
CA ASN A 89 19.49 -2.69 8.40
C ASN A 89 19.09 -4.09 8.88
N ALA A 90 20.05 -5.01 9.05
CA ALA A 90 19.84 -6.37 9.54
C ALA A 90 19.07 -6.42 10.88
N PHE A 91 19.25 -5.42 11.74
CA PHE A 91 18.56 -5.33 13.03
C PHE A 91 17.02 -5.20 12.91
N LEU A 92 16.50 -4.83 11.73
CA LEU A 92 15.06 -4.73 11.50
C LEU A 92 14.38 -6.10 11.39
N ASN A 93 15.13 -7.15 11.03
CA ASN A 93 14.63 -8.52 10.83
C ASN A 93 13.39 -8.59 9.91
N ARG A 94 13.50 -8.01 8.71
CA ARG A 94 12.40 -7.84 7.74
C ARG A 94 12.59 -8.70 6.49
N PHE A 95 13.01 -9.95 6.66
CA PHE A 95 13.01 -10.91 5.57
C PHE A 95 11.58 -11.34 5.25
N HIS A 96 11.25 -11.40 3.95
CA HIS A 96 9.94 -11.87 3.50
C HIS A 96 9.96 -13.39 3.29
N GLN A 97 8.79 -13.95 3.04
CA GLN A 97 8.62 -15.36 2.67
C GLN A 97 7.99 -15.41 1.27
N PRO A 98 8.42 -16.35 0.41
CA PRO A 98 9.49 -17.32 0.62
C PRO A 98 10.90 -16.67 0.61
N GLU A 99 11.90 -17.36 1.15
CA GLU A 99 13.27 -16.81 1.25
C GLU A 99 13.97 -16.68 -0.12
N HIS A 100 13.54 -17.41 -1.14
CA HIS A 100 14.08 -17.32 -2.49
C HIS A 100 13.32 -16.29 -3.35
N GLU A 101 13.83 -16.04 -4.56
CA GLU A 101 13.18 -15.13 -5.51
C GLU A 101 11.81 -15.63 -5.95
N ILE A 102 10.78 -14.80 -5.84
CA ILE A 102 9.39 -15.15 -6.14
C ILE A 102 9.18 -15.17 -7.65
N VAL A 103 9.11 -16.37 -8.25
CA VAL A 103 9.01 -16.55 -9.71
C VAL A 103 7.82 -17.40 -10.15
N SER A 104 7.11 -18.01 -9.20
CA SER A 104 5.96 -18.87 -9.44
C SER A 104 4.73 -18.43 -8.64
N LEU A 105 3.54 -18.86 -9.08
CA LEU A 105 2.30 -18.60 -8.34
C LEU A 105 2.31 -19.20 -6.93
N GLU A 106 3.00 -20.33 -6.74
CA GLU A 106 3.11 -20.95 -5.41
C GLU A 106 3.94 -20.07 -4.47
N ASP A 107 5.02 -19.45 -4.99
CA ASP A 107 5.83 -18.52 -4.21
C ASP A 107 4.96 -17.36 -3.68
N TYR A 108 4.09 -16.79 -4.54
CA TYR A 108 3.16 -15.71 -4.16
C TYR A 108 2.09 -16.13 -3.13
N ARG A 109 1.94 -17.43 -2.84
CA ARG A 109 0.94 -17.99 -1.94
C ARG A 109 1.53 -18.55 -0.65
N THR A 110 2.83 -18.32 -0.43
CA THR A 110 3.55 -18.70 0.79
C THR A 110 3.06 -17.92 2.01
#